data_AF-A0A1E7EVG6-F1
#
_entry.id   AF-A0A1E7EVG6-F1
#
_cell.length_a   1.000
_cell.length_b   1.000
_cell.length_c   1.000
_cell.angle_alpha   90.00
_cell.angle_beta   90.00
_cell.angle_gamma   90.00
#
_symmetry.space_group_name_H-M   'P 1'
#
loop_
_entity.id
_entity.type
_entity.pdbx_description
1 polymer ?
#
loop_
_entity_poly.entity_id
_entity_poly.type
_entity_poly.pdbx_seq_one_letter_code
_entity_poly.pdbx_strand_id
1 'polypeptide(L)'
;MIGMITGAKRYILSPPRACPKLGLVTSKGHSSFRHSMLNYGHINYLNRDDMPHEEREWMEAASKAEAVSTVVKSGEVLYLPTSWFHYITSLQKSAQCNVRSGVDIEGDAVFGGAAEVNQLCIPSKD
;
A
#
# COMPACT_ATOMS: atom_id res chain seq x y z
N MET A 1 -0.19 2.04 15.03
CA MET A 1 1.10 1.35 15.33
C MET A 1 0.94 -0.15 15.15
N ILE A 2 2.00 -0.82 14.74
CA ILE A 2 2.06 -2.26 14.47
C ILE A 2 3.21 -2.85 15.29
N GLY A 3 2.90 -3.66 16.30
CA GLY A 3 3.90 -4.37 17.10
C GLY A 3 4.05 -5.81 16.62
N MET A 4 5.26 -6.21 16.27
CA MET A 4 5.56 -7.59 15.88
C MET A 4 5.82 -8.44 17.13
N ILE A 5 4.98 -9.45 17.35
CA ILE A 5 5.08 -10.35 18.52
C ILE A 5 6.06 -11.49 18.23
N THR A 6 5.91 -12.15 17.07
CA THR A 6 6.79 -13.25 16.65
C THR A 6 6.99 -13.27 15.14
N GLY A 7 8.12 -13.83 14.69
CA GLY A 7 8.53 -13.88 13.29
C GLY A 7 8.96 -12.51 12.74
N ALA A 8 8.89 -12.37 11.42
CA ALA A 8 9.21 -11.15 10.70
C ALA A 8 8.27 -10.95 9.49
N LYS A 9 7.96 -9.69 9.19
CA LYS A 9 7.17 -9.28 8.03
C LYS A 9 7.88 -8.17 7.26
N ARG A 10 7.89 -8.27 5.93
CA ARG A 10 8.30 -7.19 5.04
C ARG A 10 7.10 -6.29 4.79
N TYR A 11 7.27 -5.00 5.03
CA TYR A 11 6.32 -3.95 4.71
C TYR A 11 6.87 -3.15 3.52
N ILE A 12 6.02 -2.91 2.53
CA ILE A 12 6.23 -1.94 1.46
C ILE A 12 5.12 -0.91 1.59
N LEU A 13 5.50 0.33 1.87
CA LEU A 13 4.59 1.40 2.22
C LEU A 13 4.67 2.51 1.19
N SER A 14 3.51 3.01 0.75
CA SER A 14 3.42 4.12 -0.20
C SER A 14 2.53 5.22 0.36
N PRO A 15 2.94 6.50 0.25
CA PRO A 15 2.13 7.61 0.72
C PRO A 15 0.87 7.79 -0.13
N PRO A 16 -0.19 8.45 0.39
CA PRO A 16 -1.41 8.79 -0.36
C PRO A 16 -1.17 9.39 -1.74
N ARG A 17 -0.12 10.20 -1.95
CA ARG A 17 0.19 10.77 -3.27
C ARG A 17 0.56 9.76 -4.36
N ALA A 18 0.99 8.55 -3.98
CA ALA A 18 1.33 7.49 -4.93
C ALA A 18 0.10 6.72 -5.44
N CYS A 19 -1.08 6.99 -4.87
CA CYS A 19 -2.33 6.27 -5.11
C CYS A 19 -2.73 6.02 -6.58
N PRO A 20 -2.56 6.98 -7.51
CA PRO A 20 -2.91 6.76 -8.92
C PRO A 20 -2.15 5.60 -9.58
N LYS A 21 -1.00 5.19 -9.01
CA LYS A 21 -0.14 4.12 -9.52
C LYS A 21 -0.39 2.76 -8.86
N LEU A 22 -1.30 2.69 -7.88
CA LEU A 22 -1.45 1.52 -7.01
C LEU A 22 -2.69 0.66 -7.37
N GLY A 23 -3.42 0.98 -8.43
CA GLY A 23 -4.58 0.20 -8.90
C GLY A 23 -5.61 -0.08 -7.80
N LEU A 24 -5.91 0.93 -6.98
CA LEU A 24 -6.78 0.83 -5.82
C LEU A 24 -8.26 0.86 -6.23
N VAL A 25 -9.09 0.05 -5.57
CA VAL A 25 -10.54 0.12 -5.72
C VAL A 25 -11.08 1.22 -4.82
N THR A 26 -11.71 2.22 -5.44
CA THR A 26 -12.09 3.49 -4.82
C THR A 26 -13.59 3.57 -4.51
N SER A 27 -14.38 2.65 -5.07
CA SER A 27 -15.84 2.58 -4.84
C SER A 27 -16.15 2.03 -3.44
N LYS A 28 -16.78 2.83 -2.59
CA LYS A 28 -17.17 2.45 -1.21
C LYS A 28 -18.10 1.23 -1.13
N GLY A 29 -18.85 0.95 -2.19
CA GLY A 29 -19.76 -0.20 -2.26
C GLY A 29 -19.10 -1.52 -2.67
N HIS A 30 -17.83 -1.50 -3.09
CA HIS A 30 -17.11 -2.69 -3.52
C HIS A 30 -16.47 -3.41 -2.33
N SER A 31 -16.49 -4.74 -2.30
CA SER A 31 -15.91 -5.54 -1.20
C SER A 31 -14.40 -5.33 -1.04
N SER A 32 -13.71 -5.07 -2.14
CA SER A 32 -12.29 -4.72 -2.18
C SER A 32 -12.00 -3.22 -1.98
N PHE A 33 -12.95 -2.43 -1.46
CA PHE A 33 -12.72 -0.99 -1.22
C PHE A 33 -11.44 -0.74 -0.42
N ARG A 34 -10.55 0.12 -0.94
CA ARG A 34 -9.19 0.41 -0.45
C ARG A 34 -8.16 -0.72 -0.60
N HIS A 35 -8.48 -1.76 -1.34
CA HIS A 35 -7.52 -2.78 -1.76
C HIS A 35 -7.09 -2.54 -3.21
N SER A 36 -5.88 -2.99 -3.53
CA SER A 36 -5.39 -2.97 -4.91
C SER A 36 -5.82 -4.24 -5.63
N MET A 37 -6.15 -4.12 -6.92
CA MET A 37 -6.40 -5.26 -7.80
C MET A 37 -5.13 -5.81 -8.45
N LEU A 38 -3.99 -5.13 -8.25
CA LEU A 38 -2.73 -5.49 -8.87
C LEU A 38 -2.05 -6.66 -8.16
N ASN A 39 -1.51 -7.59 -8.94
CA ASN A 39 -0.64 -8.62 -8.42
C ASN A 39 0.82 -8.12 -8.34
N TYR A 40 1.15 -7.46 -7.23
CA TYR A 40 2.50 -6.94 -6.99
C TYR A 40 3.61 -8.01 -7.00
N GLY A 41 3.27 -9.29 -6.86
CA GLY A 41 4.22 -10.39 -7.01
C GLY A 41 4.81 -10.47 -8.43
N HIS A 42 4.10 -9.92 -9.43
CA HIS A 42 4.50 -9.94 -10.82
C HIS A 42 5.39 -8.76 -11.24
N ILE A 43 5.62 -7.77 -10.37
CA ILE A 43 6.56 -6.67 -10.65
C ILE A 43 7.96 -7.19 -11.00
N ASN A 44 8.39 -8.30 -10.39
CA ASN A 44 9.69 -8.91 -10.68
C ASN A 44 9.75 -9.60 -12.07
N TYR A 45 8.64 -9.70 -12.77
CA TYR A 45 8.53 -10.35 -14.09
C TYR A 45 8.33 -9.34 -15.22
N LEU A 46 8.49 -8.04 -14.97
CA LEU A 46 8.38 -6.99 -16.01
C LEU A 46 9.27 -7.24 -17.24
N ASN A 47 10.41 -7.92 -17.06
CA ASN A 47 11.34 -8.26 -18.14
C ASN A 47 10.95 -9.53 -18.93
N ARG A 48 9.84 -10.20 -18.58
CA ARG A 48 9.40 -11.42 -19.28
C ARG A 48 8.37 -11.09 -20.36
N ASP A 49 8.48 -11.78 -21.49
CA ASP A 49 7.65 -11.56 -22.67
C ASP A 49 6.24 -12.18 -22.58
N ASP A 50 5.96 -12.99 -21.57
CA ASP A 50 4.71 -13.73 -21.39
C ASP A 50 3.62 -12.97 -20.60
N MET A 51 3.93 -11.79 -20.07
CA MET A 51 2.97 -10.97 -19.35
C MET A 51 1.97 -10.29 -20.31
N PRO A 52 0.65 -10.42 -20.08
CA PRO A 52 -0.35 -9.69 -20.86
C PRO A 52 -0.08 -8.18 -20.88
N HIS A 53 -0.33 -7.54 -22.03
CA HIS A 53 -0.04 -6.11 -22.22
C HIS A 53 -0.68 -5.22 -21.15
N GLU A 54 -1.97 -5.43 -20.87
CA GLU A 54 -2.71 -4.65 -19.86
C GLU A 54 -2.10 -4.81 -18.45
N GLU A 55 -1.70 -6.03 -18.08
CA GLU A 55 -1.03 -6.28 -16.81
C GLU A 55 0.32 -5.57 -16.76
N ARG A 56 1.09 -5.61 -17.86
CA ARG A 56 2.40 -4.97 -17.97
C ARG A 56 2.29 -3.45 -17.77
N GLU A 57 1.35 -2.78 -18.42
CA GLU A 57 1.14 -1.34 -18.27
C GLU A 57 0.90 -0.95 -16.81
N TRP A 58 0.05 -1.70 -16.10
CA TRP A 58 -0.21 -1.47 -14.68
C TRP A 58 0.99 -1.78 -13.79
N MET A 59 1.73 -2.86 -14.07
CA MET A 59 2.95 -3.19 -13.33
C MET A 59 4.05 -2.13 -13.54
N GLU A 60 4.19 -1.59 -14.74
CA GLU A 60 5.11 -0.50 -15.04
C GLU A 60 4.71 0.79 -14.29
N ALA A 61 3.43 1.13 -14.26
CA ALA A 61 2.92 2.26 -13.47
C ALA A 61 3.21 2.06 -11.97
N ALA A 62 2.90 0.88 -11.43
CA ALA A 62 3.14 0.53 -10.04
C ALA A 62 4.63 0.52 -9.67
N SER A 63 5.52 0.11 -10.59
CA SER A 63 6.98 0.12 -10.36
C SER A 63 7.55 1.54 -10.15
N LYS A 64 6.84 2.56 -10.64
CA LYS A 64 7.18 3.98 -10.51
C LYS A 64 6.48 4.63 -9.31
N ALA A 65 5.75 3.87 -8.50
CA ALA A 65 5.15 4.38 -7.27
C ALA A 65 6.23 4.61 -6.22
N GLU A 66 6.15 5.76 -5.54
CA GLU A 66 7.04 6.01 -4.41
C GLU A 66 6.73 5.01 -3.30
N ALA A 67 7.77 4.38 -2.76
CA ALA A 67 7.62 3.43 -1.68
C ALA A 67 8.85 3.42 -0.77
N VAL A 68 8.61 3.15 0.52
CA VAL A 68 9.63 2.75 1.48
C VAL A 68 9.42 1.28 1.84
N SER A 69 10.50 0.51 1.92
CA SER A 69 10.44 -0.88 2.35
C SER A 69 11.23 -1.09 3.62
N THR A 70 10.67 -1.86 4.54
CA THR A 70 11.33 -2.27 5.78
C THR A 70 10.93 -3.69 6.17
N VAL A 71 11.74 -4.35 6.98
CA VAL A 71 11.41 -5.62 7.61
C VAL A 71 11.26 -5.36 9.10
N VAL A 72 10.08 -5.68 9.64
CA VAL A 72 9.78 -5.54 11.06
C VAL A 72 9.87 -6.93 11.70
N LYS A 73 10.72 -7.06 12.70
CA LYS A 73 11.03 -8.30 13.42
C LYS A 73 10.37 -8.31 14.80
N SER A 74 10.39 -9.47 15.43
CA SER A 74 9.85 -9.66 16.79
C SER A 74 10.43 -8.64 17.78
N GLY A 75 9.57 -7.96 18.53
CA GLY A 75 9.94 -6.90 19.47
C GLY A 75 10.01 -5.50 18.87
N GLU A 76 9.98 -5.37 17.54
CA GLU A 76 9.97 -4.07 16.87
C GLU A 76 8.55 -3.54 16.68
N VAL A 77 8.44 -2.20 16.63
CA VAL A 77 7.19 -1.48 16.41
C VAL A 77 7.34 -0.59 15.18
N LEU A 78 6.38 -0.69 14.26
CA LEU A 78 6.26 0.17 13.10
C LEU A 78 5.09 1.15 13.29
N TYR A 79 5.38 2.44 13.18
CA TYR A 79 4.33 3.44 12.96
C TYR A 79 3.94 3.43 11.47
N LEU A 80 2.65 3.22 11.20
CA LEU A 80 2.08 3.31 9.86
C LEU A 80 1.09 4.48 9.88
N PRO A 81 1.36 5.57 9.14
CA PRO A 81 0.47 6.72 9.15
C PRO A 81 -0.89 6.42 8.50
N THR A 82 -1.88 7.24 8.82
CA THR A 82 -3.25 7.07 8.28
C THR A 82 -3.25 7.14 6.76
N SER A 83 -4.06 6.30 6.12
CA SER A 83 -4.26 6.25 4.66
C SER A 83 -3.05 5.84 3.81
N TRP A 84 -1.92 5.44 4.41
CA TRP A 84 -0.82 4.87 3.66
C TRP A 84 -1.16 3.48 3.13
N PHE A 85 -0.86 3.28 1.84
CA PHE A 85 -0.93 1.96 1.24
C PHE A 85 0.16 1.07 1.83
N HIS A 86 -0.19 -0.19 2.09
CA HIS A 86 0.74 -1.16 2.66
C HIS A 86 0.57 -2.52 1.97
N TYR A 87 1.64 -3.00 1.37
CA TYR A 87 1.78 -4.38 0.90
C TYR A 87 2.68 -5.14 1.89
N ILE A 88 2.14 -6.22 2.46
CA ILE A 88 2.77 -6.91 3.59
C ILE A 88 2.99 -8.38 3.23
N THR A 89 4.22 -8.85 3.37
CA THR A 89 4.57 -10.26 3.16
C THR A 89 5.18 -10.86 4.41
N SER A 90 4.66 -12.01 4.85
CA SER A 90 5.26 -12.80 5.93
C SER A 90 6.52 -13.49 5.43
N LEU A 91 7.66 -13.25 6.09
CA LEU A 91 8.91 -13.94 5.80
C LEU A 91 9.03 -15.26 6.59
N GLN A 92 8.28 -15.35 7.69
CA GLN A 92 8.21 -16.49 8.60
C GLN A 92 6.78 -16.62 9.14
N LYS A 93 6.47 -17.73 9.80
CA LYS A 93 5.29 -17.83 10.67
C LYS A 93 5.36 -16.68 11.68
N SER A 94 4.34 -15.83 11.68
CA SER A 94 4.39 -14.55 12.38
C SER A 94 3.07 -14.19 13.04
N ALA A 95 3.15 -13.38 14.10
CA ALA A 95 2.01 -12.75 14.75
C ALA A 95 2.33 -11.28 15.03
N GLN A 96 1.33 -10.42 14.84
CA GLN A 96 1.43 -8.98 15.07
C GLN A 96 0.19 -8.50 15.84
N CYS A 97 0.34 -7.43 16.60
CA CYS A 97 -0.76 -6.69 17.20
C CYS A 97 -0.75 -5.26 16.66
N ASN A 98 -1.90 -4.79 16.17
CA ASN A 98 -2.02 -3.46 15.61
C ASN A 98 -2.92 -2.62 16.52
N VAL A 99 -2.43 -1.47 16.94
CA VAL A 99 -3.26 -0.43 17.54
C VAL A 99 -3.63 0.54 16.45
N ARG A 100 -4.93 0.60 16.14
CA ARG A 100 -5.50 1.60 15.24
C ARG A 100 -5.92 2.79 16.08
N SER A 101 -5.15 3.86 16.05
CA SER A 101 -5.68 5.19 16.37
C SER A 101 -6.71 5.56 15.30
N GLY A 102 -7.68 6.42 15.63
CA GLY A 102 -8.81 6.77 14.78
C GLY A 102 -8.45 7.35 13.41
N VAL A 103 -9.44 7.90 12.70
CA VAL A 103 -9.17 8.59 11.44
C VAL A 103 -8.42 9.88 11.74
N ASP A 104 -7.16 9.92 11.34
CA ASP A 104 -6.41 11.17 11.28
C ASP A 104 -6.71 11.87 9.96
N ILE A 105 -7.22 13.09 10.04
CA ILE A 105 -7.56 13.93 8.90
C ILE A 105 -6.42 14.90 8.56
N GLU A 106 -5.57 15.21 9.55
CA GLU A 106 -4.43 16.06 9.34
C GLU A 106 -3.36 15.28 8.58
N GLY A 107 -2.89 15.87 7.49
CA GLY A 107 -1.81 15.33 6.68
C GLY A 107 -0.48 15.97 7.06
N ASP A 108 0.58 15.43 6.49
CA ASP A 108 1.87 16.09 6.44
C ASP A 108 2.09 16.66 5.03
N ALA A 109 2.76 17.81 4.91
CA ALA A 109 2.98 18.48 3.62
C ALA A 109 3.83 17.64 2.64
N VAL A 110 4.66 16.73 3.16
CA VAL A 110 5.52 15.83 2.38
C VAL A 110 4.78 14.54 2.02
N PHE A 111 4.01 13.98 2.96
CA PHE A 111 3.41 12.65 2.82
C PHE A 111 1.93 12.65 2.42
N GLY A 112 1.23 13.77 2.54
CA GLY A 112 -0.19 13.92 2.25
C GLY A 112 -1.11 13.48 3.40
N GLY A 113 -2.40 13.79 3.27
CA GLY A 113 -3.44 13.48 4.24
C GLY A 113 -4.79 13.20 3.59
N ALA A 114 -5.88 13.50 4.30
CA ALA A 114 -7.24 13.21 3.83
C ALA A 114 -7.61 13.96 2.52
N ALA A 115 -7.07 15.16 2.31
CA ALA A 115 -7.30 15.95 1.10
C ALA A 115 -6.76 15.23 -0.15
N GLU A 116 -5.51 14.79 -0.11
CA GLU A 116 -4.86 14.04 -1.20
C GLU A 116 -5.54 12.69 -1.43
N VAL A 117 -6.00 12.02 -0.37
CA VAL A 117 -6.80 10.79 -0.53
C VAL A 117 -8.07 11.09 -1.31
N ASN A 118 -8.81 12.14 -0.95
CA ASN A 118 -10.05 12.48 -1.65
C ASN A 118 -9.80 12.94 -3.09
N GLN A 119 -8.68 13.60 -3.37
CA GLN A 119 -8.36 14.10 -4.71
C GLN A 119 -7.74 13.03 -5.62
N LEU A 120 -6.78 12.26 -5.10
CA LEU A 120 -5.93 11.35 -5.89
C LEU A 120 -6.39 9.89 -5.80
N CYS A 121 -6.99 9.49 -4.68
CA CYS A 121 -7.50 8.13 -4.51
C CYS A 121 -8.98 7.97 -4.79
N ILE A 122 -9.78 9.03 -4.75
CA ILE A 122 -11.21 8.95 -5.01
C ILE A 122 -11.54 10.05 -6.03
N PRO A 123 -11.03 9.94 -7.28
CA PRO A 123 -11.30 10.96 -8.28
C PRO A 123 -12.82 11.12 -8.42
N SER A 124 -13.28 12.37 -8.42
CA SER A 124 -14.67 12.71 -8.70
C SER A 124 -15.07 12.09 -10.03
N LYS A 125 -16.22 11.43 -10.06
CA LYS A 125 -16.85 11.08 -11.33
C LYS A 125 -17.32 12.40 -11.95
N ASP A 126 -16.62 12.86 -12.98
CA ASP A 126 -17.22 13.75 -13.97
C ASP A 126 -18.28 12.97 -14.77
#